data_AF-A0A1Y1MU94-F1
#
_entry.id   AF-A0A1Y1MU94-F1
#
_cell.length_a   1.000
_cell.length_b   1.000
_cell.length_c   1.000
_cell.angle_alpha   90.00
_cell.angle_beta   90.00
_cell.angle_gamma   90.00
#
_symmetry.space_group_name_H-M   'P 1'
#
loop_
_entity.id
_entity.type
_entity.pdbx_description
1 polymer ?
#
loop_
_entity_poly.entity_id
_entity_poly.type
_entity_poly.pdbx_seq_one_letter_code
_entity_poly.pdbx_strand_id
1 'polypeptide(L)'
;LPPALFQIVPFAKMCHVKYASAFSLLLLQIKVCAASLPCDLEFGTSIENGVLQEDNSIINDGIKYTLNNYQRSGNITIGCICNIKSCARKCCDVGKFLQNKTCVPTTRAFFIPNSRSNYDVDHYHFVYGSKCKPAQLKLLLDPRNNSDFNEQFLLTKSGELFVPSSNVHYSPSEYCIDYIEEEDEIQALICENDTSKGYKHSAKGMIISMPFLLLTFLVYA
;
A
#
# COMPACT_ATOMS: atom_id res chain seq x y z
N LEU A 1 38.93 -25.08 14.78
CA LEU A 1 38.03 -23.92 14.63
C LEU A 1 38.86 -22.65 14.49
N PRO A 2 38.71 -21.92 13.38
CA PRO A 2 38.66 -20.47 13.43
C PRO A 2 37.34 -19.96 12.83
N PRO A 3 36.85 -18.78 13.25
CA PRO A 3 35.57 -18.24 12.81
C PRO A 3 35.64 -17.71 11.38
N ALA A 4 34.61 -18.03 10.61
CA ALA A 4 34.45 -17.60 9.23
C ALA A 4 34.30 -16.08 9.12
N LEU A 5 35.10 -15.51 8.22
CA LEU A 5 35.06 -14.13 7.78
C LEU A 5 33.66 -13.79 7.23
N PHE A 6 33.00 -12.81 7.85
CA PHE A 6 31.84 -12.12 7.30
C PHE A 6 32.26 -11.40 6.01
N GLN A 7 31.93 -12.00 4.85
CA GLN A 7 32.01 -11.30 3.58
C GLN A 7 30.79 -10.41 3.42
N ILE A 8 30.99 -9.11 3.62
CA ILE A 8 30.06 -8.05 3.24
C ILE A 8 30.16 -7.91 1.72
N VAL A 9 29.14 -8.40 1.00
CA VAL A 9 29.05 -8.28 -0.47
C VAL A 9 28.74 -6.82 -0.84
N PRO A 10 29.41 -6.21 -1.84
CA PRO A 10 29.22 -4.80 -2.16
C PRO A 10 27.91 -4.60 -2.94
N PHE A 11 26.99 -3.84 -2.36
CA PHE A 11 25.82 -3.30 -3.08
C PHE A 11 26.29 -2.21 -4.05
N ALA A 12 26.20 -2.47 -5.35
CA ALA A 12 26.42 -1.47 -6.38
C ALA A 12 25.08 -1.00 -6.96
N LYS A 13 24.65 0.22 -6.62
CA LYS A 13 23.68 1.00 -7.39
C LYS A 13 23.98 2.49 -7.27
N MET A 14 23.73 3.22 -8.37
CA MET A 14 24.21 4.57 -8.70
C MET A 14 24.08 5.58 -7.55
N CYS A 15 25.23 6.13 -7.13
CA CYS A 15 25.31 7.22 -6.16
C CYS A 15 25.01 8.57 -6.83
N HIS A 16 23.97 9.28 -6.38
CA HIS A 16 23.85 10.71 -6.64
C HIS A 16 24.74 11.48 -5.66
N VAL A 17 25.75 12.17 -6.21
CA VAL A 17 26.63 13.05 -5.44
C VAL A 17 25.87 14.32 -5.08
N LYS A 18 25.67 14.59 -3.78
CA LYS A 18 25.26 15.92 -3.31
C LYS A 18 26.47 16.61 -2.67
N TYR A 19 26.89 17.73 -3.27
CA TYR A 19 27.96 18.56 -2.74
C TYR A 19 27.39 19.53 -1.70
N ALA A 20 27.79 19.38 -0.44
CA ALA A 20 27.61 20.43 0.56
C ALA A 20 28.70 21.48 0.33
N SER A 21 28.33 22.60 -0.30
CA SER A 21 29.23 23.73 -0.54
C SER A 21 29.45 24.51 0.76
N ALA A 22 30.66 24.43 1.31
CA ALA A 22 31.38 25.57 1.89
C ALA A 22 32.78 25.14 2.40
N PHE A 23 33.80 25.84 1.91
CA PHE A 23 35.18 25.95 2.42
C PHE A 23 36.15 24.76 2.29
N SER A 24 37.14 24.98 1.42
CA SER A 24 38.37 24.20 1.22
C SER A 24 39.21 24.06 2.49
N LEU A 25 39.53 22.82 2.89
CA LEU A 25 40.90 22.27 3.03
C LEU A 25 40.83 20.85 3.63
N LEU A 26 41.26 19.87 2.84
CA LEU A 26 41.66 18.51 3.24
C LEU A 26 40.71 17.74 4.20
N LEU A 27 39.46 17.49 3.80
CA LEU A 27 38.59 16.54 4.48
C LEU A 27 38.43 15.27 3.62
N LEU A 28 38.79 14.14 4.21
CA LEU A 28 38.50 12.79 3.75
C LEU A 28 37.07 12.75 3.18
N GLN A 29 36.94 12.46 1.88
CA GLN A 29 35.65 12.27 1.23
C GLN A 29 35.04 10.96 1.74
N ILE A 30 34.38 10.99 2.90
CA ILE A 30 33.64 9.85 3.42
C ILE A 30 32.42 9.67 2.51
N LYS A 31 32.54 8.76 1.53
CA LYS A 31 31.38 8.23 0.80
C LYS A 31 30.55 7.42 1.78
N VAL A 32 29.59 8.06 2.43
CA VAL A 32 28.54 7.34 3.17
C VAL A 32 27.61 6.74 2.12
N CYS A 33 27.81 5.46 1.82
CA CYS A 33 26.87 4.69 1.01
C CYS A 33 25.80 4.16 1.96
N ALA A 34 24.66 4.86 2.03
CA ALA A 34 23.47 4.26 2.61
C ALA A 34 22.99 3.18 1.65
N ALA A 35 23.23 1.91 2.00
CA ALA A 35 22.62 0.80 1.29
C ALA A 35 21.10 0.92 1.46
N SER A 36 20.38 1.22 0.38
CA SER A 36 18.92 1.21 0.39
C SER A 36 18.45 -0.23 0.57
N LEU A 37 17.52 -0.47 1.49
CA LEU A 37 16.90 -1.80 1.63
C LEU A 37 16.24 -2.21 0.30
N PRO A 38 16.36 -3.48 -0.11
CA PRO A 38 15.78 -3.98 -1.37
C PRO A 38 14.25 -3.92 -1.42
N CYS A 39 13.57 -3.96 -0.27
CA CYS A 39 12.15 -3.68 -0.15
C CYS A 39 11.74 -3.30 1.28
N ASP A 40 10.51 -2.82 1.41
CA ASP A 40 9.85 -2.70 2.71
C ASP A 40 9.53 -4.09 3.28
N LEU A 41 9.88 -4.29 4.55
CA LEU A 41 9.67 -5.53 5.28
C LEU A 41 8.18 -5.88 5.41
N GLU A 42 7.28 -4.90 5.29
CA GLU A 42 5.83 -5.12 5.33
C GLU A 42 5.34 -6.04 4.18
N PHE A 43 6.00 -6.02 3.03
CA PHE A 43 5.67 -6.85 1.86
C PHE A 43 6.60 -8.05 1.69
N GLY A 44 7.48 -8.27 2.67
CA GLY A 44 8.44 -9.34 2.66
C GLY A 44 7.80 -10.67 3.03
N THR A 45 8.15 -11.73 2.29
CA THR A 45 7.84 -13.12 2.69
C THR A 45 9.09 -13.79 3.26
N SER A 46 8.95 -14.64 4.27
CA SER A 46 10.06 -15.49 4.70
C SER A 46 10.40 -16.47 3.58
N ILE A 47 11.70 -16.58 3.27
CA ILE A 47 12.25 -17.52 2.28
C ILE A 47 13.35 -18.39 2.90
N GLU A 48 13.29 -18.59 4.22
CA GLU A 48 14.27 -19.40 4.97
C GLU A 48 14.37 -20.85 4.49
N ASN A 49 13.25 -21.42 4.01
CA ASN A 49 13.20 -22.78 3.47
C ASN A 49 13.66 -22.87 2.01
N GLY A 50 14.11 -21.76 1.43
CA GLY A 50 14.56 -21.69 0.04
C GLY A 50 15.91 -22.36 -0.19
N VAL A 51 16.12 -22.85 -1.41
CA VAL A 51 17.38 -23.48 -1.84
C VAL A 51 18.33 -22.42 -2.40
N LEU A 52 19.47 -22.23 -1.73
CA LEU A 52 20.56 -21.37 -2.22
C LEU A 52 21.22 -21.99 -3.46
N GLN A 53 21.40 -21.19 -4.49
CA GLN A 53 22.04 -21.56 -5.75
C GLN A 53 23.50 -21.08 -5.79
N GLU A 54 24.28 -21.60 -6.73
CA GLU A 54 25.68 -21.22 -6.94
C GLU A 54 25.85 -19.73 -7.28
N ASP A 55 24.86 -19.11 -7.93
CA ASP A 55 24.85 -17.68 -8.28
C ASP A 55 24.41 -16.75 -7.13
N ASN A 56 24.33 -17.28 -5.90
CA ASN A 56 23.79 -16.62 -4.71
C ASN A 56 22.31 -16.20 -4.82
N SER A 57 21.55 -16.72 -5.79
CA SER A 57 20.09 -16.61 -5.75
C SER A 57 19.47 -17.65 -4.82
N ILE A 58 18.27 -17.38 -4.34
CA ILE A 58 17.49 -18.32 -3.53
C ILE A 58 16.24 -18.70 -4.31
N ILE A 59 15.98 -20.00 -4.46
CA ILE A 59 14.72 -20.50 -5.03
C ILE A 59 13.81 -20.91 -3.88
N ASN A 60 12.67 -20.24 -3.71
CA ASN A 60 11.65 -20.59 -2.73
C ASN A 60 10.28 -20.63 -3.42
N ASP A 61 9.52 -21.70 -3.22
CA ASP A 61 8.21 -21.93 -3.85
C ASP A 61 8.22 -21.74 -5.38
N GLY A 62 9.32 -22.15 -6.03
CA GLY A 62 9.51 -22.00 -7.48
C GLY A 62 9.88 -20.60 -7.95
N ILE A 63 10.01 -19.62 -7.05
CA ILE A 63 10.38 -18.23 -7.37
C ILE A 63 11.88 -18.02 -7.12
N LYS A 64 12.58 -17.47 -8.11
CA LYS A 64 14.01 -17.14 -8.02
C LYS A 64 14.23 -15.72 -7.48
N TYR A 65 14.72 -15.61 -6.26
CA TYR A 65 15.11 -14.36 -5.61
C TYR A 65 16.59 -14.07 -5.87
N THR A 66 16.89 -13.05 -6.67
CA THR A 66 18.26 -12.56 -6.87
C THR A 66 18.69 -11.65 -5.72
N LEU A 67 19.97 -11.28 -5.65
CA LEU A 67 20.54 -10.41 -4.59
C LEU A 67 19.80 -9.06 -4.39
N ASN A 68 19.05 -8.59 -5.40
CA ASN A 68 18.27 -7.35 -5.31
C ASN A 68 16.84 -7.57 -4.78
N ASN A 69 16.44 -8.83 -4.60
CA ASN A 69 15.06 -9.23 -4.30
C ASN A 69 14.96 -9.96 -2.96
N TYR A 70 15.99 -9.96 -2.12
CA TYR A 70 15.89 -10.45 -0.76
C TYR A 70 16.89 -9.74 0.15
N GLN A 71 16.62 -9.76 1.46
CA GLN A 71 17.54 -9.30 2.48
C GLN A 71 17.60 -10.29 3.64
N ARG A 72 18.74 -10.30 4.34
CA ARG A 72 18.92 -11.06 5.58
C ARG A 72 18.80 -10.11 6.75
N SER A 73 17.88 -10.39 7.66
CA SER A 73 17.67 -9.66 8.90
C SER A 73 17.86 -10.63 10.07
N GLY A 74 19.07 -10.64 10.64
CA GLY A 74 19.45 -11.63 11.64
C GLY A 74 19.41 -13.05 11.05
N ASN A 75 18.62 -13.92 11.67
CA ASN A 75 18.43 -15.31 11.22
C ASN A 75 17.37 -15.45 10.12
N ILE A 76 16.64 -14.38 9.82
CA ILE A 76 15.51 -14.41 8.90
C ILE A 76 15.95 -13.94 7.52
N THR A 77 15.64 -14.71 6.49
CA THR A 77 15.81 -14.27 5.10
C THR A 77 14.45 -13.89 4.53
N ILE A 78 14.33 -12.64 4.10
CA ILE A 78 13.07 -12.04 3.65
C ILE A 78 13.17 -11.75 2.15
N GLY A 79 12.27 -12.36 1.38
CA GLY A 79 12.12 -12.18 -0.05
C GLY A 79 11.16 -11.03 -0.39
N CYS A 80 11.62 -10.14 -1.26
CA CYS A 80 10.89 -9.04 -1.85
C CYS A 80 10.09 -9.51 -3.07
N ILE A 81 9.04 -10.31 -2.84
CA ILE A 81 8.25 -10.91 -3.92
C ILE A 81 7.61 -9.87 -4.86
N CYS A 82 7.26 -8.69 -4.33
CA CYS A 82 6.68 -7.60 -5.10
C CYS A 82 7.64 -6.95 -6.12
N ASN A 83 8.95 -7.21 -6.04
CA ASN A 83 9.92 -6.81 -7.06
C ASN A 83 9.95 -7.78 -8.25
N ILE A 84 9.35 -8.97 -8.10
CA ILE A 84 9.35 -10.06 -9.08
C ILE A 84 7.95 -10.24 -9.70
N LYS A 85 6.90 -10.17 -8.87
CA LYS A 85 5.49 -10.33 -9.25
C LYS A 85 4.70 -9.09 -8.82
N SER A 86 3.68 -8.72 -9.59
CA SER A 86 2.75 -7.64 -9.21
C SER A 86 2.06 -7.99 -7.89
N CYS A 87 2.09 -7.06 -6.94
CA CYS A 87 1.43 -7.25 -5.64
C CYS A 87 0.18 -6.40 -5.55
N ALA A 88 -0.87 -6.98 -4.97
CA ALA A 88 -2.07 -6.27 -4.55
C ALA A 88 -2.34 -6.59 -3.08
N ARG A 89 -3.06 -5.72 -2.38
CA ARG A 89 -3.26 -5.88 -0.93
C ARG A 89 -4.70 -6.23 -0.60
N LYS A 90 -4.90 -7.35 0.09
CA LYS A 90 -6.19 -7.75 0.64
C LYS A 90 -6.27 -7.39 2.12
N CYS A 91 -7.43 -6.93 2.59
CA CYS A 91 -7.54 -6.48 3.98
C CYS A 91 -7.40 -7.65 4.97
N CYS A 92 -7.98 -8.80 4.65
CA CYS A 92 -7.92 -10.02 5.45
C CYS A 92 -7.25 -11.18 4.68
N ASP A 93 -6.75 -12.16 5.43
CA ASP A 93 -6.16 -13.39 4.85
C ASP A 93 -7.15 -14.16 3.95
N VAL A 94 -6.62 -15.17 3.26
CA VAL A 94 -7.40 -16.10 2.44
C VAL A 94 -8.54 -16.72 3.26
N GLY A 95 -9.74 -16.79 2.67
CA GLY A 95 -10.92 -17.36 3.32
C GLY A 95 -11.50 -16.51 4.45
N LYS A 96 -11.14 -15.22 4.52
CA LYS A 96 -11.71 -14.25 5.46
C LYS A 96 -12.10 -12.96 4.75
N PHE A 97 -12.96 -12.17 5.37
CA PHE A 97 -13.32 -10.81 4.93
C PHE A 97 -13.41 -9.88 6.15
N LEU A 98 -13.55 -8.58 5.91
CA LEU A 98 -13.52 -7.59 6.99
C LEU A 98 -14.95 -7.29 7.47
N GLN A 99 -15.24 -7.53 8.74
CA GLN A 99 -16.51 -7.19 9.37
C GLN A 99 -16.25 -6.55 10.72
N ASN A 100 -16.84 -5.38 10.97
CA ASN A 100 -16.63 -4.58 12.18
C ASN A 100 -15.14 -4.46 12.54
N LYS A 101 -14.31 -4.09 11.54
CA LYS A 101 -12.84 -3.95 11.64
C LYS A 101 -12.09 -5.24 12.01
N THR A 102 -12.74 -6.40 11.97
CA THR A 102 -12.19 -7.70 12.33
C THR A 102 -12.27 -8.66 11.16
N CYS A 103 -11.25 -9.50 10.98
CA CYS A 103 -11.27 -10.50 9.91
C CYS A 103 -12.05 -11.73 10.34
N VAL A 104 -13.17 -12.00 9.68
CA VAL A 104 -14.08 -13.11 9.95
C VAL A 104 -14.03 -14.16 8.83
N PRO A 105 -14.17 -15.46 9.12
CA PRO A 105 -14.15 -16.51 8.10
C PRO A 105 -15.28 -16.39 7.07
N THR A 106 -15.02 -16.78 5.83
CA THR A 106 -16.02 -16.86 4.76
C THR A 106 -15.73 -17.99 3.78
N THR A 107 -16.79 -18.52 3.19
CA THR A 107 -16.73 -19.47 2.07
C THR A 107 -16.81 -18.78 0.71
N ARG A 108 -17.02 -17.45 0.69
CA ARG A 108 -17.11 -16.66 -0.53
C ARG A 108 -15.75 -16.62 -1.23
N ALA A 109 -15.74 -16.94 -2.52
CA ALA A 109 -14.57 -16.77 -3.35
C ALA A 109 -14.25 -15.28 -3.52
N PHE A 110 -12.97 -14.94 -3.49
CA PHE A 110 -12.51 -13.58 -3.71
C PHE A 110 -12.29 -13.35 -5.21
N PHE A 111 -12.81 -12.25 -5.74
CA PHE A 111 -12.66 -11.86 -7.14
C PHE A 111 -11.97 -10.49 -7.24
N ILE A 112 -11.64 -10.00 -8.43
CA ILE A 112 -11.07 -8.64 -8.60
C ILE A 112 -12.13 -7.74 -9.25
N PRO A 113 -12.48 -6.59 -8.65
CA PRO A 113 -13.51 -5.72 -9.20
C PRO A 113 -13.04 -5.03 -10.48
N ASN A 114 -13.96 -4.88 -11.45
CA ASN A 114 -13.81 -4.08 -12.68
C ASN A 114 -12.45 -4.19 -13.37
N SER A 115 -11.93 -5.42 -13.49
CA SER A 115 -10.76 -5.68 -14.31
C SER A 115 -11.14 -5.47 -15.78
N ARG A 116 -10.91 -4.26 -16.31
CA ARG A 116 -11.06 -3.95 -17.75
C ARG A 116 -10.26 -4.89 -18.66
N SER A 117 -9.42 -5.75 -18.07
CA SER A 117 -8.52 -6.67 -18.77
C SER A 117 -8.67 -8.13 -18.33
N ASN A 118 -9.69 -8.48 -17.52
CA ASN A 118 -9.92 -9.86 -17.06
C ASN A 118 -8.67 -10.53 -16.43
N TYR A 119 -7.91 -9.79 -15.63
CA TYR A 119 -6.80 -10.34 -14.86
C TYR A 119 -7.32 -11.23 -13.74
N ASP A 120 -6.88 -12.48 -13.75
CA ASP A 120 -7.20 -13.44 -12.71
C ASP A 120 -6.51 -13.08 -11.38
N VAL A 121 -7.06 -13.55 -10.27
CA VAL A 121 -6.49 -13.45 -8.92
C VAL A 121 -5.04 -13.96 -8.92
N ASP A 122 -4.76 -14.96 -9.74
CA ASP A 122 -3.43 -15.57 -9.91
C ASP A 122 -2.37 -14.64 -10.52
N HIS A 123 -2.75 -13.53 -11.18
CA HIS A 123 -1.79 -12.55 -11.71
C HIS A 123 -1.03 -11.84 -10.58
N TYR A 124 -1.66 -11.68 -9.42
CA TYR A 124 -1.11 -10.91 -8.30
C TYR A 124 -0.53 -11.84 -7.23
N HIS A 125 0.42 -11.33 -6.45
CA HIS A 125 0.73 -11.85 -5.13
C HIS A 125 -0.03 -11.01 -4.11
N PHE A 126 -0.96 -11.63 -3.38
CA PHE A 126 -1.72 -10.92 -2.36
C PHE A 126 -0.94 -10.84 -1.06
N VAL A 127 -0.74 -9.62 -0.59
CA VAL A 127 -0.26 -9.30 0.75
C VAL A 127 -1.46 -8.96 1.62
N TYR A 128 -1.36 -9.22 2.92
CA TYR A 128 -2.52 -9.19 3.81
C TYR A 128 -2.45 -8.10 4.89
N GLY A 129 -3.61 -7.74 5.43
CA GLY A 129 -3.76 -6.73 6.47
C GLY A 129 -3.96 -5.33 5.91
N SER A 130 -4.16 -4.35 6.80
CA SER A 130 -4.26 -2.94 6.42
C SER A 130 -3.59 -2.06 7.47
N LYS A 131 -2.47 -1.44 7.10
CA LYS A 131 -1.73 -0.51 7.97
C LYS A 131 -1.57 0.82 7.25
N CYS A 132 -2.22 1.85 7.78
CA CYS A 132 -1.92 3.23 7.41
C CYS A 132 -0.84 3.77 8.33
N LYS A 133 -0.11 4.79 7.88
CA LYS A 133 0.85 5.48 8.73
C LYS A 133 0.12 6.16 9.90
N PRO A 134 0.76 6.38 11.06
CA PRO A 134 0.09 6.92 12.26
C PRO A 134 -0.64 8.27 12.09
N ALA A 135 -0.33 9.04 11.05
CA ALA A 135 -0.96 10.33 10.74
C ALA A 135 -2.01 10.27 9.60
N GLN A 136 -2.34 9.07 9.13
CA GLN A 136 -3.26 8.84 8.03
C GLN A 136 -4.59 8.27 8.54
N LEU A 137 -5.68 8.71 7.90
CA LEU A 137 -7.02 8.20 8.11
C LEU A 137 -7.31 7.08 7.11
N LYS A 138 -8.12 6.10 7.54
CA LYS A 138 -8.69 5.07 6.66
C LYS A 138 -10.01 5.58 6.11
N LEU A 139 -10.13 5.65 4.79
CA LEU A 139 -11.38 5.98 4.10
C LEU A 139 -11.88 4.77 3.34
N LEU A 140 -13.18 4.53 3.41
CA LEU A 140 -13.87 3.50 2.64
C LEU A 140 -14.27 4.06 1.28
N LEU A 141 -13.98 3.32 0.23
CA LEU A 141 -14.51 3.54 -1.11
C LEU A 141 -15.53 2.44 -1.41
N ASP A 142 -16.80 2.81 -1.58
CA ASP A 142 -17.88 1.91 -1.94
C ASP A 142 -18.37 2.16 -3.38
N PRO A 143 -18.04 1.28 -4.34
CA PRO A 143 -18.45 1.44 -5.73
C PRO A 143 -19.96 1.50 -5.95
N ARG A 144 -20.78 0.99 -5.02
CA ARG A 144 -22.24 0.96 -5.11
C ARG A 144 -22.86 2.30 -4.77
N ASN A 145 -22.14 3.15 -4.04
CA ASN A 145 -22.63 4.43 -3.62
C ASN A 145 -22.66 5.40 -4.82
N ASN A 146 -23.71 5.27 -5.63
CA ASN A 146 -23.95 6.07 -6.83
C ASN A 146 -24.27 7.54 -6.55
N SER A 147 -24.41 7.97 -5.29
CA SER A 147 -24.58 9.39 -4.97
C SER A 147 -23.37 10.21 -5.39
N ASP A 148 -22.19 9.58 -5.36
CA ASP A 148 -20.92 10.18 -5.68
C ASP A 148 -20.15 9.20 -6.56
N PHE A 149 -20.11 9.44 -7.88
CA PHE A 149 -19.20 8.77 -8.84
C PHE A 149 -17.71 8.81 -8.41
N ASN A 150 -17.42 9.46 -7.29
CA ASN A 150 -16.13 9.67 -6.69
C ASN A 150 -15.53 8.42 -6.02
N GLU A 151 -16.34 7.41 -5.70
CA GLU A 151 -15.90 6.21 -4.96
C GLU A 151 -15.55 5.01 -5.85
N GLN A 152 -15.65 5.16 -7.17
CA GLN A 152 -15.20 4.12 -8.10
C GLN A 152 -13.68 3.98 -8.07
N PHE A 153 -13.19 2.74 -8.19
CA PHE A 153 -11.77 2.44 -8.28
C PHE A 153 -11.50 1.28 -9.25
N LEU A 154 -10.25 1.18 -9.70
CA LEU A 154 -9.76 0.17 -10.62
C LEU A 154 -8.43 -0.38 -10.12
N LEU A 155 -8.30 -1.71 -10.02
CA LEU A 155 -7.01 -2.34 -9.75
C LEU A 155 -6.21 -2.44 -11.06
N THR A 156 -5.06 -1.78 -11.12
CA THR A 156 -4.20 -1.77 -12.32
C THR A 156 -3.41 -3.08 -12.44
N LYS A 157 -2.84 -3.34 -13.62
CA LYS A 157 -1.95 -4.50 -13.86
C LYS A 157 -0.70 -4.50 -12.96
N SER A 158 -0.22 -3.32 -12.56
CA SER A 158 0.91 -3.17 -11.63
C SER A 158 0.54 -3.54 -10.19
N GLY A 159 -0.75 -3.54 -9.86
CA GLY A 159 -1.26 -3.75 -8.51
C GLY A 159 -1.53 -2.46 -7.75
N GLU A 160 -1.51 -1.31 -8.41
CA GLU A 160 -1.91 -0.03 -7.85
C GLU A 160 -3.43 0.12 -7.90
N LEU A 161 -4.00 0.78 -6.90
CA LEU A 161 -5.42 1.14 -6.90
C LEU A 161 -5.58 2.52 -7.54
N PHE A 162 -6.22 2.59 -8.70
CA PHE A 162 -6.50 3.83 -9.39
C PHE A 162 -7.91 4.33 -9.09
N VAL A 163 -8.04 5.56 -8.62
CA VAL A 163 -9.32 6.22 -8.35
C VAL A 163 -9.56 7.26 -9.45
N PRO A 164 -10.47 7.02 -10.42
CA PRO A 164 -10.63 7.88 -11.59
C PRO A 164 -11.11 9.30 -11.28
N SER A 165 -11.90 9.47 -10.21
CA SER A 165 -12.50 10.75 -9.84
C SER A 165 -11.47 11.80 -9.41
N SER A 166 -10.44 11.36 -8.68
CA SER A 166 -9.34 12.19 -8.21
C SER A 166 -8.09 12.07 -9.09
N ASN A 167 -8.06 11.09 -10.00
CA ASN A 167 -6.91 10.71 -10.81
C ASN A 167 -5.66 10.38 -9.96
N VAL A 168 -5.88 9.65 -8.85
CA VAL A 168 -4.84 9.26 -7.90
C VAL A 168 -4.57 7.75 -7.97
N HIS A 169 -3.31 7.38 -7.84
CA HIS A 169 -2.85 5.99 -7.73
C HIS A 169 -2.35 5.73 -6.32
N TYR A 170 -2.92 4.73 -5.65
CA TYR A 170 -2.46 4.26 -4.34
C TYR A 170 -1.58 3.02 -4.53
N SER A 171 -0.39 3.04 -3.93
CA SER A 171 0.48 1.88 -3.91
C SER A 171 -0.10 0.77 -3.03
N PRO A 172 0.32 -0.50 -3.17
CA PRO A 172 -0.12 -1.59 -2.29
C PRO A 172 0.10 -1.36 -0.79
N SER A 173 0.90 -0.36 -0.40
CA SER A 173 1.07 0.04 1.00
C SER A 173 0.00 1.00 1.53
N GLU A 174 -0.77 1.61 0.65
CA GLU A 174 -1.69 2.69 0.95
C GLU A 174 -3.16 2.30 0.76
N TYR A 175 -3.44 1.05 0.41
CA TYR A 175 -4.80 0.55 0.33
C TYR A 175 -4.89 -0.92 0.74
N CYS A 176 -6.11 -1.40 0.98
CA CYS A 176 -6.45 -2.81 0.90
C CYS A 176 -7.85 -2.97 0.29
N ILE A 177 -8.10 -4.10 -0.36
CA ILE A 177 -9.42 -4.46 -0.91
C ILE A 177 -9.97 -5.71 -0.23
N ASP A 178 -11.28 -5.75 0.01
CA ASP A 178 -11.97 -6.94 0.54
C ASP A 178 -13.49 -6.81 0.38
N TYR A 179 -14.22 -7.86 0.73
CA TYR A 179 -15.62 -7.69 1.12
C TYR A 179 -15.65 -7.06 2.51
N ILE A 180 -16.37 -5.95 2.66
CA ILE A 180 -16.45 -5.22 3.93
C ILE A 180 -17.91 -5.21 4.39
N GLU A 181 -18.16 -5.53 5.65
CA GLU A 181 -19.52 -5.62 6.24
C GLU A 181 -20.51 -6.53 5.46
N GLU A 182 -20.02 -7.66 4.93
CA GLU A 182 -20.79 -8.68 4.18
C GLU A 182 -21.32 -8.25 2.81
N GLU A 183 -20.88 -7.10 2.32
CA GLU A 183 -21.36 -6.56 1.05
C GLU A 183 -20.95 -7.42 -0.15
N ASP A 184 -21.78 -7.46 -1.19
CA ASP A 184 -21.58 -8.31 -2.37
C ASP A 184 -20.55 -7.76 -3.37
N GLU A 185 -20.18 -6.49 -3.23
CA GLU A 185 -19.15 -5.85 -4.03
C GLU A 185 -17.88 -5.63 -3.21
N ILE A 186 -16.74 -5.73 -3.89
CA ILE A 186 -15.45 -5.47 -3.25
C ILE A 186 -15.32 -3.97 -3.04
N GLN A 187 -15.00 -3.62 -1.80
CA GLN A 187 -14.74 -2.26 -1.38
C GLN A 187 -13.24 -2.09 -1.12
N ALA A 188 -12.79 -0.84 -1.11
CA ALA A 188 -11.39 -0.51 -0.81
C ALA A 188 -11.30 0.36 0.44
N LEU A 189 -10.32 0.07 1.30
CA LEU A 189 -9.87 0.99 2.34
C LEU A 189 -8.60 1.65 1.86
N ILE A 190 -8.60 2.98 1.70
CA ILE A 190 -7.43 3.77 1.35
C ILE A 190 -6.90 4.55 2.55
N CYS A 191 -5.60 4.81 2.55
CA CYS A 191 -4.94 5.67 3.51
C CYS A 191 -4.83 7.09 2.94
N GLU A 192 -5.54 8.04 3.54
CA GLU A 192 -5.40 9.45 3.18
C GLU A 192 -4.72 10.22 4.32
N ASN A 193 -3.86 11.18 3.97
CA ASN A 193 -3.31 12.08 4.97
C ASN A 193 -4.45 12.91 5.57
N ASP A 194 -4.36 13.23 6.86
CA ASP A 194 -5.31 14.15 7.51
C ASP A 194 -5.12 15.60 7.00
N THR A 195 -5.37 15.81 5.71
CA THR A 195 -5.76 17.12 5.22
C THR A 195 -7.24 17.15 5.45
N SER A 196 -7.68 17.89 6.45
CA SER A 196 -9.06 18.33 6.71
C SER A 196 -9.95 18.62 5.47
N LYS A 197 -10.22 17.59 4.68
CA LYS A 197 -11.27 17.42 3.69
C LYS A 197 -12.21 16.32 4.18
N GLY A 198 -12.37 16.20 5.49
CA GLY A 198 -13.71 15.97 5.99
C GLY A 198 -14.57 16.99 5.26
N TYR A 199 -15.51 16.52 4.45
CA TYR A 199 -16.53 17.35 3.85
C TYR A 199 -17.01 18.28 4.95
N LYS A 200 -16.54 19.53 4.95
CA LYS A 200 -17.18 20.59 5.68
C LYS A 200 -18.49 20.69 4.93
N HIS A 201 -19.47 19.90 5.35
CA HIS A 201 -20.85 20.12 5.02
C HIS A 201 -21.04 21.56 5.42
N SER A 202 -21.05 22.43 4.42
CA SER A 202 -20.94 23.84 4.63
C SER A 202 -22.29 24.22 5.19
N ALA A 203 -22.41 24.18 6.52
CA ALA A 203 -23.56 24.62 7.28
C ALA A 203 -23.88 26.09 6.98
N LYS A 204 -23.04 26.78 6.20
CA LYS A 204 -23.34 28.04 5.53
C LYS A 204 -24.66 27.99 4.73
N GLY A 205 -25.01 26.86 4.10
CA GLY A 205 -26.29 26.72 3.39
C GLY A 205 -27.52 26.64 4.32
N MET A 206 -27.40 25.94 5.45
CA MET A 206 -28.47 25.81 6.45
C MET A 206 -28.58 27.02 7.41
N ILE A 207 -27.50 27.78 7.61
CA ILE A 207 -27.50 28.97 8.48
C ILE A 207 -28.11 30.18 7.76
N ILE A 208 -27.95 30.29 6.43
CA ILE A 208 -28.50 31.41 5.65
C ILE A 208 -30.04 31.37 5.60
N SER A 209 -30.70 30.22 5.73
CA SER A 209 -32.18 30.13 5.66
C SER A 209 -32.91 30.62 6.92
N MET A 210 -32.26 30.65 8.08
CA MET A 210 -32.85 31.05 9.36
C MET A 210 -33.25 32.55 9.43
N PRO A 211 -32.39 33.52 9.04
CA PRO A 211 -32.75 34.93 9.11
C PRO A 211 -33.86 35.33 8.12
N PHE A 212 -33.95 34.70 6.95
CA PHE A 212 -35.03 34.96 5.99
C PHE A 212 -36.40 34.55 6.53
N LEU A 213 -36.46 33.43 7.28
CA LEU A 213 -37.70 32.96 7.89
C LEU A 213 -38.17 33.92 9.01
N LEU A 214 -37.25 34.40 9.87
CA LEU A 214 -37.59 35.40 10.88
C LEU A 214 -38.09 36.71 10.28
N LEU A 215 -37.51 37.15 9.16
CA LEU A 215 -37.93 38.37 8.48
C LEU A 215 -39.35 38.22 7.90
N THR A 216 -39.69 37.04 7.35
CA THR A 216 -41.07 36.77 6.91
C THR A 216 -42.08 36.81 8.05
N PHE A 217 -41.72 36.32 9.24
CA PHE A 217 -42.60 36.43 10.42
C PHE A 217 -42.77 37.87 10.90
N LEU A 218 -41.73 38.70 10.80
CA LEU A 218 -41.79 40.12 11.18
C LEU A 218 -42.67 40.96 10.25
N VAL A 219 -42.74 40.62 8.96
CA VAL A 219 -43.57 41.33 7.97
C VAL A 219 -45.05 40.92 8.05
N TYR A 220 -45.34 39.72 8.54
CA TYR A 220 -46.69 39.17 8.64
C TYR A 220 -47.32 39.28 10.05
N ALA A 221 -46.67 39.95 11.00
CA ALA A 221 -47.18 40.28 12.34
C ALA A 221 -47.66 41.73 12.41
#